data_AF-A0A7J2HKB2-F1
#
_entry.id   AF-A0A7J2HKB2-F1
#
_cell.length_a   1.000
_cell.length_b   1.000
_cell.length_c   1.000
_cell.angle_alpha   90.00
_cell.angle_beta   90.00
_cell.angle_gamma   90.00
#
_symmetry.space_group_name_H-M   'P 1'
#
loop_
_entity.id
_entity.type
_entity.pdbx_description
1 polymer ?
#
loop_
_entity_poly.entity_id
_entity_poly.type
_entity_poly.pdbx_seq_one_letter_code
_entity_poly.pdbx_strand_id
1 'polypeptide(L)'
;MNSIHHIIPIKFSDASIFKELFRIIYEMKVVVGSLNPVKVEATRLVFKKFFGEVEVYSVKVETSIPAQPIGIEQVLRGAVERAYQALSSMDGSDYGIGLEAGLIPYPGTITGYLNHQICAVVDRELKATFGSSMGFEFPSEVIERLGRKEVKEAEEVMEELTGIEKIGEAIGAIGYLTKNHFKRLDLSIQAITSALIPRLNPNLYTARWPRVDEILR
;
A
#
# COMPACT_ATOMS: atom_id res chain seq x y z
N MET A 1 -26.22 3.70 -54.95
CA MET A 1 -25.81 4.92 -54.21
C MET A 1 -24.96 4.46 -53.03
N ASN A 2 -23.63 4.39 -53.21
CA ASN A 2 -22.68 4.04 -52.15
C ASN A 2 -21.97 5.33 -51.73
N SER A 3 -22.28 5.82 -50.53
CA SER A 3 -21.57 6.93 -49.91
C SER A 3 -20.42 6.37 -49.08
N ILE A 4 -19.21 6.42 -49.65
CA ILE A 4 -17.98 6.10 -48.92
C ILE A 4 -17.71 7.29 -48.01
N HIS A 5 -17.93 7.13 -46.70
CA HIS A 5 -17.49 8.10 -45.71
C HIS A 5 -15.95 8.09 -45.70
N HIS A 6 -15.36 9.15 -46.23
CA HIS A 6 -13.95 9.45 -46.07
C HIS A 6 -13.66 9.65 -44.58
N ILE A 7 -13.06 8.63 -43.95
CA ILE A 7 -12.40 8.80 -42.66
C ILE A 7 -11.11 9.56 -42.95
N ILE A 8 -11.10 10.85 -42.62
CA ILE A 8 -9.90 11.69 -42.70
C ILE A 8 -8.99 11.25 -41.54
N PRO A 9 -7.75 10.78 -41.79
CA PRO A 9 -6.83 10.45 -40.71
C PRO A 9 -6.40 11.74 -40.03
N ILE A 10 -6.79 11.93 -38.77
CA ILE A 10 -6.29 13.02 -37.93
C ILE A 10 -4.82 12.72 -37.64
N LYS A 11 -3.92 13.49 -38.24
CA LYS A 11 -2.49 13.47 -37.87
C LYS A 11 -2.34 14.17 -36.52
N PHE A 12 -2.20 13.39 -35.45
CA PHE A 12 -1.81 13.91 -34.14
C PHE A 12 -0.30 14.18 -34.14
N SER A 13 0.09 15.43 -34.36
CA SER A 13 1.49 15.86 -34.32
C SER A 13 1.96 16.35 -32.95
N ASP A 14 1.05 16.44 -31.97
CA ASP A 14 1.32 17.02 -30.66
C ASP A 14 1.14 15.98 -29.54
N ALA A 15 2.25 15.57 -28.94
CA ALA A 15 2.26 14.59 -27.85
C ALA A 15 1.49 15.08 -26.62
N SER A 16 1.32 16.40 -26.46
CA SER A 16 0.54 16.98 -25.36
C SER A 16 -0.95 16.68 -25.47
N ILE A 17 -1.53 16.84 -26.67
CA ILE A 17 -2.94 16.54 -26.97
C ILE A 17 -3.21 15.06 -26.80
N PHE A 18 -2.29 14.19 -27.24
CA PHE A 18 -2.44 12.75 -27.08
C PHE A 18 -2.40 12.35 -25.60
N LYS A 19 -1.55 12.99 -24.78
CA LYS A 19 -1.46 12.76 -23.34
C LYS A 19 -2.70 13.26 -22.58
N GLU A 20 -3.25 14.41 -23.01
CA GLU A 20 -4.49 14.97 -22.47
C GLU A 20 -5.69 14.09 -22.84
N LEU A 21 -5.82 13.68 -24.11
CA LEU A 21 -6.87 12.74 -24.55
C LEU A 21 -6.72 11.38 -23.88
N PHE A 22 -5.49 10.85 -23.76
CA PHE A 22 -5.25 9.58 -23.07
C PHE A 22 -5.68 9.67 -21.61
N ARG A 23 -5.44 10.81 -20.93
CA ARG A 23 -5.94 11.05 -19.58
C ARG A 23 -7.47 11.18 -19.50
N ILE A 24 -8.12 11.67 -20.55
CA ILE A 24 -9.58 11.78 -20.63
C ILE A 24 -10.26 10.42 -20.90
N ILE A 25 -9.61 9.52 -21.63
CA ILE A 25 -10.18 8.22 -22.05
C ILE A 25 -9.69 7.02 -21.22
N TYR A 26 -8.58 7.17 -20.50
CA TYR A 26 -7.96 6.13 -19.68
C TYR A 26 -7.92 6.54 -18.22
N GLU A 27 -8.83 5.98 -17.44
CA GLU A 27 -8.83 6.15 -15.99
C GLU A 27 -7.95 5.06 -15.36
N MET A 28 -6.95 5.48 -14.59
CA MET A 28 -6.00 4.55 -13.96
C MET A 28 -6.73 3.69 -12.94
N LYS A 29 -6.55 2.36 -13.03
CA LYS A 29 -7.17 1.39 -12.13
C LYS A 29 -6.18 0.88 -11.11
N VAL A 30 -6.48 1.11 -9.84
CA VAL A 30 -5.64 0.73 -8.69
C VAL A 30 -6.42 -0.22 -7.80
N VAL A 31 -5.86 -1.39 -7.49
CA VAL A 31 -6.51 -2.38 -6.61
C VAL A 31 -5.73 -2.54 -5.32
N VAL A 32 -6.41 -2.38 -4.19
CA VAL A 32 -5.82 -2.50 -2.85
C VAL A 32 -6.08 -3.90 -2.30
N GLY A 33 -5.04 -4.60 -1.88
CA GLY A 33 -5.09 -5.94 -1.26
C GLY A 33 -5.54 -5.92 0.21
N SER A 34 -6.58 -5.14 0.51
CA SER A 34 -7.20 -5.04 1.83
C SER A 34 -8.60 -4.42 1.74
N LEU A 35 -9.51 -4.85 2.61
CA LEU A 35 -10.83 -4.21 2.79
C LEU A 35 -10.81 -3.11 3.88
N ASN A 36 -9.66 -2.85 4.51
CA ASN A 36 -9.57 -1.83 5.56
C ASN A 36 -9.80 -0.43 4.93
N PRO A 37 -10.82 0.32 5.38
CA PRO A 37 -11.21 1.58 4.75
C PRO A 37 -10.09 2.64 4.80
N VAL A 38 -9.24 2.62 5.83
CA VAL A 38 -8.11 3.54 5.97
C VAL A 38 -7.05 3.29 4.88
N LYS A 39 -6.78 2.02 4.55
CA LYS A 39 -5.80 1.65 3.50
C LYS A 39 -6.32 2.03 2.11
N VAL A 40 -7.61 1.81 1.86
CA VAL A 40 -8.28 2.19 0.61
C VAL A 40 -8.29 3.70 0.44
N GLU A 41 -8.68 4.43 1.48
CA GLU A 41 -8.72 5.89 1.48
C GLU A 41 -7.33 6.51 1.30
N ALA A 42 -6.31 6.00 2.00
CA ALA A 42 -4.92 6.43 1.80
C ALA A 42 -4.47 6.26 0.35
N THR A 43 -4.78 5.11 -0.26
CA THR A 43 -4.47 4.84 -1.66
C THR A 43 -5.15 5.84 -2.57
N ARG A 44 -6.45 6.05 -2.40
CA ARG A 44 -7.24 7.03 -3.17
C ARG A 44 -6.66 8.43 -3.06
N LEU A 45 -6.35 8.91 -1.85
CA LEU A 45 -5.79 10.24 -1.64
C LEU A 45 -4.43 10.41 -2.31
N VAL A 46 -3.53 9.43 -2.15
CA VAL A 46 -2.17 9.50 -2.68
C VAL A 46 -2.17 9.38 -4.21
N PHE A 47 -2.85 8.39 -4.77
CA PHE A 47 -2.90 8.23 -6.22
C PHE A 47 -3.61 9.41 -6.89
N LYS A 48 -4.71 9.90 -6.30
CA LYS A 48 -5.39 11.09 -6.81
C LYS A 48 -4.47 12.31 -6.86
N LYS A 49 -3.69 12.51 -5.81
CA LYS A 49 -2.76 13.64 -5.70
C LYS A 49 -1.67 13.63 -6.79
N PHE A 50 -1.15 12.46 -7.15
CA PHE A 50 -0.02 12.35 -8.08
C PHE A 50 -0.42 12.05 -9.53
N PHE A 51 -1.57 11.41 -9.76
CA PHE A 51 -1.97 10.92 -11.09
C PHE A 51 -3.28 11.52 -11.62
N GLY A 52 -4.03 12.29 -10.82
CA GLY A 52 -5.34 12.86 -11.21
C GLY A 52 -6.50 11.95 -10.81
N GLU A 53 -7.63 11.97 -11.53
CA GLU A 53 -8.71 11.02 -11.22
C GLU A 53 -8.27 9.57 -11.49
N VAL A 54 -8.61 8.68 -10.55
CA VAL A 54 -8.23 7.26 -10.55
C VAL A 54 -9.39 6.44 -10.00
N GLU A 55 -9.58 5.24 -10.51
CA GLU A 55 -10.50 4.25 -9.94
C GLU A 55 -9.76 3.40 -8.92
N VAL A 56 -10.24 3.41 -7.66
CA VAL A 56 -9.67 2.57 -6.59
C VAL A 56 -10.64 1.48 -6.22
N TYR A 57 -10.19 0.24 -6.37
CA TYR A 57 -10.89 -0.96 -5.97
C TYR A 57 -10.20 -1.59 -4.76
N SER A 58 -10.91 -2.44 -4.03
CA SER A 58 -10.38 -3.16 -2.88
C SER A 58 -10.78 -4.62 -2.93
N VAL A 59 -9.85 -5.51 -2.61
CA VAL A 59 -10.11 -6.96 -2.54
C VAL A 59 -9.55 -7.53 -1.24
N LYS A 60 -10.25 -8.52 -0.68
CA LYS A 60 -9.73 -9.30 0.43
C LYS A 60 -8.62 -10.21 -0.10
N VAL A 61 -7.46 -10.17 0.55
CA VAL A 61 -6.32 -11.03 0.23
C VAL A 61 -5.94 -11.84 1.47
N GLU A 62 -5.64 -13.11 1.26
CA GLU A 62 -5.00 -13.99 2.24
C GLU A 62 -3.50 -14.04 1.97
N THR A 63 -2.70 -13.86 3.01
CA THR A 63 -1.23 -13.90 2.94
C THR A 63 -0.71 -15.19 3.58
N SER A 64 0.47 -15.62 3.17
CA SER A 64 1.16 -16.78 3.73
C SER A 64 1.79 -16.52 5.10
N ILE A 65 1.86 -15.25 5.52
CA ILE A 65 2.47 -14.81 6.78
C ILE A 65 1.48 -14.89 7.96
N PRO A 66 1.98 -14.94 9.22
CA PRO A 66 1.14 -14.85 10.41
C PRO A 66 0.35 -13.54 10.49
N ALA A 67 -0.70 -13.54 11.32
CA ALA A 67 -1.55 -12.37 11.57
C ALA A 67 -0.75 -11.15 12.06
N GLN A 68 0.16 -11.35 13.01
CA GLN A 68 1.18 -10.39 13.39
C GLN A 68 2.54 -10.76 12.77
N PRO A 69 2.92 -10.19 11.62
CA PRO A 69 4.25 -10.40 11.09
C PRO A 69 5.31 -9.75 11.98
N ILE A 70 6.38 -10.50 12.22
CA ILE A 70 7.57 -10.07 12.98
C ILE A 70 8.78 -10.23 12.07
N GLY A 71 9.57 -9.16 11.97
CA GLY A 71 10.74 -9.09 11.09
C GLY A 71 10.41 -8.53 9.71
N ILE A 72 11.39 -7.84 9.13
CA ILE A 72 11.24 -7.15 7.84
C ILE A 72 10.83 -8.08 6.70
N GLU A 73 11.34 -9.32 6.69
CA GLU A 73 11.07 -10.30 5.64
C GLU A 73 9.58 -10.67 5.58
N GLN A 74 8.95 -10.93 6.72
CA GLN A 74 7.52 -11.27 6.78
C GLN A 74 6.66 -10.07 6.37
N VAL A 75 6.96 -8.88 6.87
CA VAL A 75 6.19 -7.67 6.55
C VAL A 75 6.29 -7.34 5.06
N LEU A 76 7.50 -7.43 4.48
CA LEU A 76 7.72 -7.21 3.05
C LEU A 76 6.99 -8.25 2.22
N ARG A 77 7.10 -9.54 2.58
CA ARG A 77 6.40 -10.63 1.89
C ARG A 77 4.89 -10.42 1.91
N GLY A 78 4.30 -10.11 3.07
CA GLY A 78 2.87 -9.82 3.19
C GLY A 78 2.44 -8.63 2.33
N ALA A 79 3.22 -7.56 2.29
CA ALA A 79 2.95 -6.42 1.41
C ALA A 79 2.98 -6.81 -0.07
N VAL A 80 3.97 -7.60 -0.51
CA VAL A 80 4.07 -8.04 -1.91
C VAL A 80 2.95 -9.00 -2.28
N GLU A 81 2.64 -9.98 -1.43
CA GLU A 81 1.53 -10.91 -1.67
C GLU A 81 0.19 -10.19 -1.80
N ARG A 82 -0.07 -9.20 -0.93
CA ARG A 82 -1.25 -8.32 -1.03
C ARG A 82 -1.30 -7.57 -2.34
N ALA A 83 -0.19 -6.91 -2.72
CA ALA A 83 -0.13 -6.13 -3.94
C ALA A 83 -0.32 -6.99 -5.19
N TYR A 84 0.37 -8.14 -5.25
CA TYR A 84 0.33 -9.04 -6.38
C TYR A 84 -1.05 -9.68 -6.56
N GLN A 85 -1.62 -10.25 -5.49
CA GLN A 85 -2.95 -10.85 -5.56
C GLN A 85 -4.03 -9.80 -5.89
N ALA A 86 -3.89 -8.57 -5.39
CA ALA A 86 -4.78 -7.46 -5.75
C ALA A 86 -4.71 -7.14 -7.24
N LEU A 87 -3.49 -7.00 -7.80
CA LEU A 87 -3.30 -6.76 -9.23
C LEU A 87 -3.93 -7.87 -10.08
N SER A 88 -3.76 -9.13 -9.68
CA SER A 88 -4.28 -10.31 -10.38
C SER A 88 -5.79 -10.53 -10.21
N SER A 89 -6.45 -9.82 -9.28
CA SER A 89 -7.88 -10.03 -8.99
C SER A 89 -8.82 -9.39 -10.01
N MET A 90 -8.32 -8.46 -10.82
CA MET A 90 -9.13 -7.68 -11.76
C MET A 90 -8.35 -7.39 -13.04
N ASP A 91 -8.93 -7.79 -14.18
CA ASP A 91 -8.38 -7.52 -15.50
C ASP A 91 -8.30 -6.01 -15.78
N GLY A 92 -7.19 -5.59 -16.39
CA GLY A 92 -6.98 -4.19 -16.71
C GLY A 92 -6.63 -3.32 -15.50
N SER A 93 -6.23 -3.89 -14.36
CA SER A 93 -5.63 -3.14 -13.26
C SER A 93 -4.23 -2.63 -13.63
N ASP A 94 -3.91 -1.37 -13.37
CA ASP A 94 -2.58 -0.78 -13.61
C ASP A 94 -1.62 -1.09 -12.46
N TYR A 95 -2.14 -0.99 -11.23
CA TYR A 95 -1.37 -1.16 -10.01
C TYR A 95 -2.10 -2.01 -8.98
N GLY A 96 -1.36 -2.89 -8.33
CA GLY A 96 -1.74 -3.55 -7.09
C GLY A 96 -1.03 -2.91 -5.90
N ILE A 97 -1.76 -2.65 -4.82
CA ILE A 97 -1.26 -1.99 -3.62
C ILE A 97 -1.39 -2.94 -2.43
N GLY A 98 -0.27 -3.23 -1.80
CA GLY A 98 -0.21 -4.01 -0.58
C GLY A 98 0.36 -3.17 0.55
N LEU A 99 -0.34 -3.14 1.68
CA LEU A 99 0.09 -2.46 2.89
C LEU A 99 0.07 -3.47 4.03
N GLU A 100 1.23 -3.70 4.64
CA GLU A 100 1.39 -4.63 5.75
C GLU A 100 2.05 -3.92 6.92
N ALA A 101 1.48 -4.06 8.11
CA ALA A 101 2.06 -3.53 9.34
C ALA A 101 2.70 -4.67 10.13
N GLY A 102 3.83 -4.41 10.79
CA GLY A 102 4.43 -5.42 11.64
C GLY A 102 5.58 -4.90 12.48
N LEU A 103 6.02 -5.76 13.39
CA LEU A 103 7.07 -5.46 14.35
C LEU A 103 8.44 -5.77 13.74
N ILE A 104 9.27 -4.74 13.58
CA ILE A 104 10.62 -4.86 13.04
C ILE A 104 11.62 -4.76 14.19
N PRO A 105 12.54 -5.73 14.34
CA PRO A 105 13.62 -5.63 15.33
C PRO A 105 14.42 -4.35 15.16
N TYR A 106 14.53 -3.58 16.23
CA TYR A 106 15.31 -2.34 16.30
C TYR A 106 16.12 -2.34 17.59
N PRO A 107 17.40 -2.73 17.55
CA PRO A 107 18.23 -2.76 18.75
C PRO A 107 18.30 -1.39 19.43
N GLY A 108 18.14 -1.37 20.76
CA GLY A 108 18.22 -0.15 21.58
C GLY A 108 16.89 0.58 21.83
N THR A 109 15.78 0.08 21.29
CA THR A 109 14.43 0.55 21.68
C THR A 109 13.98 -0.06 23.01
N ILE A 110 12.93 0.48 23.63
CA ILE A 110 12.40 0.01 24.93
C ILE A 110 11.99 -1.46 24.85
N THR A 111 11.33 -1.83 23.75
CA THR A 111 10.78 -3.18 23.55
C THR A 111 11.61 -4.07 22.63
N GLY A 112 12.65 -3.52 21.99
CA GLY A 112 13.42 -4.19 20.95
C GLY A 112 12.77 -4.18 19.55
N TYR A 113 11.60 -3.56 19.40
CA TYR A 113 10.87 -3.47 18.14
C TYR A 113 10.36 -2.07 17.84
N LEU A 114 10.22 -1.75 16.54
CA LEU A 114 9.38 -0.69 16.04
C LEU A 114 8.28 -1.30 15.18
N ASN A 115 7.04 -0.84 15.36
CA ASN A 115 5.98 -1.11 14.41
C ASN A 115 6.11 -0.19 13.19
N HIS A 116 6.19 -0.78 12.01
CA HIS A 116 6.20 -0.06 10.73
C HIS A 116 5.09 -0.58 9.82
N GLN A 117 4.54 0.31 8.99
CA GLN A 117 3.73 -0.10 7.85
C GLN A 117 4.56 0.00 6.57
N ILE A 118 4.66 -1.11 5.85
CA ILE A 118 5.35 -1.19 4.56
C ILE A 118 4.32 -1.26 3.45
N CYS A 119 4.56 -0.49 2.39
CA CYS A 119 3.81 -0.54 1.16
C CYS A 119 4.63 -1.20 0.05
N ALA A 120 4.01 -2.13 -0.69
CA ALA A 120 4.46 -2.57 -2.00
C ALA A 120 3.48 -2.07 -3.07
N VAL A 121 4.02 -1.47 -4.12
CA VAL A 121 3.28 -1.12 -5.35
C VAL A 121 3.79 -2.01 -6.47
N VAL A 122 2.90 -2.83 -7.04
CA VAL A 122 3.20 -3.76 -8.13
C VAL A 122 2.48 -3.32 -9.39
N ASP A 123 3.18 -3.26 -10.52
CA ASP A 123 2.60 -2.93 -11.82
C ASP A 123 2.34 -4.19 -12.68
N ARG A 124 1.75 -3.99 -13.86
CA ARG A 124 1.46 -5.05 -14.85
C ARG A 124 2.68 -5.81 -15.34
N GLU A 125 3.87 -5.23 -15.26
CA GLU A 125 5.12 -5.93 -15.59
C GLU A 125 5.64 -6.77 -14.41
N LEU A 126 4.90 -6.81 -13.30
CA LEU A 126 5.24 -7.42 -12.02
C LEU A 126 6.47 -6.80 -11.36
N LYS A 127 6.80 -5.54 -11.69
CA LYS A 127 7.86 -4.80 -11.00
C LYS A 127 7.30 -4.23 -9.70
N ALA A 128 8.07 -4.33 -8.63
CA ALA A 128 7.70 -3.85 -7.31
C ALA A 128 8.52 -2.61 -6.92
N THR A 129 7.88 -1.66 -6.25
CA THR A 129 8.53 -0.58 -5.50
C THR A 129 8.02 -0.57 -4.07
N PHE A 130 8.86 -0.10 -3.15
CA PHE A 130 8.63 -0.22 -1.72
C PHE A 130 8.73 1.12 -1.02
N GLY A 131 7.93 1.27 0.03
CA GLY A 131 7.96 2.42 0.91
C GLY A 131 7.57 2.02 2.31
N SER A 132 7.90 2.85 3.29
CA SER A 132 7.52 2.63 4.67
C SER A 132 7.01 3.90 5.32
N SER A 133 6.15 3.73 6.32
CA SER A 133 5.76 4.80 7.22
C SER A 133 6.85 5.06 8.26
N MET A 134 6.71 6.16 9.02
CA MET A 134 7.40 6.28 10.31
C MET A 134 7.14 5.05 11.20
N GLY A 135 8.14 4.71 12.01
CA GLY A 135 8.05 3.65 13.02
C GLY A 135 7.64 4.21 14.39
N PHE A 136 7.03 3.37 15.23
CA PHE A 136 6.77 3.70 16.62
C PHE A 136 6.83 2.46 17.52
N GLU A 137 7.11 2.65 18.80
CA GLU A 137 7.07 1.58 19.81
C GLU A 137 5.65 1.39 20.35
N PHE A 138 5.24 0.13 20.49
CA PHE A 138 4.08 -0.20 21.31
C PHE A 138 4.45 -0.21 22.80
N PRO A 139 3.47 -0.06 23.71
CA PRO A 139 3.66 -0.39 25.13
C PRO A 139 4.25 -1.81 25.30
N SER A 140 5.10 -2.01 26.31
CA SER A 140 5.76 -3.31 26.54
C SER A 140 4.77 -4.47 26.71
N GLU A 141 3.62 -4.20 27.33
CA GLU A 141 2.54 -5.18 27.50
C GLU A 141 2.09 -5.80 26.17
N VAL A 142 2.02 -5.02 25.09
CA VAL A 142 1.66 -5.53 23.75
C VAL A 142 2.65 -6.59 23.29
N ILE A 143 3.95 -6.30 23.44
CA ILE A 143 5.04 -7.18 23.00
C ILE A 143 5.12 -8.43 23.89
N GLU A 144 4.94 -8.26 25.20
CA GLU A 144 4.93 -9.36 26.17
C GLU A 144 3.78 -10.34 25.91
N ARG A 145 2.56 -9.84 25.69
CA ARG A 145 1.37 -10.67 25.43
C ARG A 145 1.45 -11.39 24.08
N LEU A 146 1.98 -10.73 23.04
CA LEU A 146 2.32 -11.38 21.77
C LEU A 146 3.37 -12.49 21.96
N GLY A 147 4.44 -12.21 22.72
CA GLY A 147 5.50 -13.18 23.00
C GLY A 147 5.00 -14.43 23.75
N ARG A 148 4.01 -14.25 24.64
CA ARG A 148 3.33 -15.34 25.36
C ARG A 148 2.23 -16.04 24.54
N LYS A 149 1.93 -15.54 23.34
CA LYS A 149 0.85 -16.02 22.45
C LYS A 149 -0.54 -15.93 23.09
N GLU A 150 -0.75 -14.94 23.94
CA GLU A 150 -2.06 -14.66 24.55
C GLU A 150 -3.01 -13.96 23.57
N VAL A 151 -2.45 -13.26 22.58
CA VAL A 151 -3.14 -12.58 21.48
C VAL A 151 -2.50 -12.97 20.14
N LYS A 152 -3.20 -12.77 19.03
CA LYS A 152 -2.67 -13.01 17.68
C LYS A 152 -2.10 -11.74 17.06
N GLU A 153 -2.65 -10.58 17.39
CA GLU A 153 -2.30 -9.26 16.83
C GLU A 153 -2.05 -8.22 17.94
N ALA A 154 -1.16 -7.27 17.67
CA ALA A 154 -0.86 -6.15 18.58
C ALA A 154 -2.12 -5.29 18.83
N GLU A 155 -2.95 -5.13 17.80
CA GLU A 155 -4.20 -4.40 17.87
C GLU A 155 -5.14 -4.96 18.95
N GLU A 156 -5.23 -6.27 19.16
CA GLU A 156 -6.10 -6.86 20.20
C GLU A 156 -5.79 -6.29 21.59
N VAL A 157 -4.50 -6.21 21.94
CA VAL A 157 -4.06 -5.63 23.22
C VAL A 157 -4.38 -4.14 23.27
N MET A 158 -4.20 -3.42 22.16
CA MET A 158 -4.52 -2.00 22.10
C MET A 158 -6.03 -1.73 22.21
N GLU A 159 -6.89 -2.59 21.67
CA GLU A 159 -8.34 -2.47 21.86
C GLU A 159 -8.71 -2.61 23.33
N GLU A 160 -8.14 -3.60 24.02
CA GLU A 160 -8.34 -3.79 25.47
C GLU A 160 -7.82 -2.61 26.30
N LEU A 161 -6.61 -2.12 26.02
CA LEU A 161 -6.00 -1.01 26.76
C LEU A 161 -6.72 0.32 26.56
N THR A 162 -7.34 0.52 25.40
CA THR A 162 -7.91 1.83 25.02
C THR A 162 -9.44 1.86 25.07
N GLY A 163 -10.10 0.70 25.05
CA GLY A 163 -11.54 0.57 24.90
C GLY A 163 -12.07 0.94 23.51
N ILE A 164 -11.20 1.07 22.50
CA ILE A 164 -11.58 1.43 21.13
C ILE A 164 -11.68 0.17 20.29
N GLU A 165 -12.90 -0.30 20.01
CA GLU A 165 -13.11 -1.44 19.12
C GLU A 165 -12.58 -1.16 17.70
N LYS A 166 -12.00 -2.19 17.07
CA LYS A 166 -11.44 -2.11 15.72
C LYS A 166 -10.50 -0.92 15.54
N ILE A 167 -9.65 -0.66 16.54
CA ILE A 167 -8.74 0.50 16.53
C ILE A 167 -7.89 0.53 15.25
N GLY A 168 -7.53 -0.64 14.71
CA GLY A 168 -6.80 -0.80 13.46
C GLY A 168 -7.57 -0.44 12.18
N GLU A 169 -8.89 -0.25 12.23
CA GLU A 169 -9.70 0.25 11.11
C GLU A 169 -10.11 1.72 11.31
N ALA A 170 -9.70 2.35 12.42
CA ALA A 170 -10.03 3.72 12.79
C ALA A 170 -8.77 4.59 12.96
N ILE A 171 -8.53 5.14 14.15
CA ILE A 171 -7.41 6.04 14.43
C ILE A 171 -6.05 5.31 14.47
N GLY A 172 -6.05 3.99 14.66
CA GLY A 172 -4.88 3.16 14.91
C GLY A 172 -4.29 3.37 16.31
N ALA A 173 -3.46 2.42 16.74
CA ALA A 173 -2.71 2.56 17.99
C ALA A 173 -1.89 3.86 18.03
N ILE A 174 -1.30 4.27 16.91
CA ILE A 174 -0.61 5.56 16.80
C ILE A 174 -1.53 6.76 17.09
N GLY A 175 -2.80 6.69 16.68
CA GLY A 175 -3.82 7.70 16.98
C GLY A 175 -4.00 7.90 18.47
N TYR A 176 -4.11 6.79 19.21
CA TYR A 176 -4.20 6.84 20.66
C TYR A 176 -2.89 7.35 21.30
N LEU A 177 -1.76 6.72 20.95
CA LEU A 177 -0.45 6.99 21.56
C LEU A 177 0.06 8.42 21.30
N THR A 178 -0.33 9.02 20.17
CA THR A 178 0.04 10.40 19.82
C THR A 178 -1.05 11.42 20.12
N LYS A 179 -2.11 11.06 20.84
CA LYS A 179 -3.23 11.98 21.16
C LYS A 179 -3.84 12.61 19.90
N ASN A 180 -4.03 11.80 18.86
CA ASN A 180 -4.54 12.16 17.54
C ASN A 180 -3.67 13.10 16.69
N HIS A 181 -2.40 13.35 17.05
CA HIS A 181 -1.48 14.11 16.21
C HIS A 181 -1.05 13.35 14.95
N PHE A 182 -0.96 12.01 15.04
CA PHE A 182 -0.79 11.12 13.89
C PHE A 182 -1.82 9.99 13.98
N LYS A 183 -2.42 9.64 12.85
CA LYS A 183 -3.40 8.56 12.72
C LYS A 183 -2.88 7.47 11.79
N ARG A 184 -3.56 6.32 11.78
CA ARG A 184 -3.26 5.23 10.85
C ARG A 184 -3.32 5.67 9.38
N LEU A 185 -4.23 6.60 9.05
CA LEU A 185 -4.31 7.19 7.72
C LEU A 185 -2.99 7.87 7.31
N ASP A 186 -2.36 8.60 8.22
CA ASP A 186 -1.09 9.28 7.96
C ASP A 186 0.04 8.28 7.68
N LEU A 187 0.08 7.18 8.44
CA LEU A 187 1.06 6.10 8.19
C LEU A 187 0.87 5.47 6.81
N SER A 188 -0.37 5.19 6.41
CA SER A 188 -0.67 4.62 5.09
C SER A 188 -0.33 5.61 3.98
N ILE A 189 -0.64 6.90 4.14
CA ILE A 189 -0.25 7.95 3.17
C ILE A 189 1.27 8.01 3.04
N GLN A 190 2.02 7.98 4.15
CA GLN A 190 3.49 7.99 4.13
C GLN A 190 4.05 6.78 3.40
N ALA A 191 3.59 5.57 3.73
CA ALA A 191 4.09 4.34 3.13
C ALA A 191 3.85 4.28 1.62
N ILE A 192 2.64 4.63 1.16
CA ILE A 192 2.31 4.65 -0.28
C ILE A 192 3.11 5.75 -0.99
N THR A 193 3.16 6.95 -0.42
CA THR A 193 3.93 8.06 -1.00
C THR A 193 5.40 7.69 -1.15
N SER A 194 5.99 7.08 -0.12
CA SER A 194 7.36 6.58 -0.15
C SER A 194 7.55 5.52 -1.24
N ALA A 195 6.59 4.61 -1.43
CA ALA A 195 6.66 3.55 -2.44
C ALA A 195 6.54 4.07 -3.88
N LEU A 196 5.88 5.22 -4.07
CA LEU A 196 5.73 5.86 -5.37
C LEU A 196 6.96 6.67 -5.79
N ILE A 197 7.89 7.01 -4.88
CA ILE A 197 9.04 7.88 -5.22
C ILE A 197 9.80 7.39 -6.48
N PRO A 198 10.18 6.10 -6.63
CA PRO A 198 10.84 5.63 -7.84
C PRO A 198 9.96 5.74 -9.09
N ARG A 199 8.64 5.54 -8.93
CA ARG A 199 7.64 5.58 -10.02
C ARG A 199 7.35 7.00 -10.50
N LEU A 200 7.44 7.99 -9.61
CA LEU A 200 7.27 9.40 -9.94
C LEU A 200 8.52 9.99 -10.61
N ASN A 201 9.68 9.35 -10.44
CA ASN A 201 10.97 9.84 -10.93
C ASN A 201 11.70 8.79 -11.79
N PRO A 202 11.06 8.17 -12.80
CA PRO A 202 11.60 6.99 -13.47
C PRO A 202 12.97 7.24 -14.13
N ASN A 203 13.24 8.47 -14.56
CA ASN A 203 14.52 8.84 -15.18
C ASN A 203 15.71 8.86 -14.19
N LEU A 204 15.45 8.95 -12.88
CA LEU A 204 16.48 8.94 -11.84
C LEU A 204 16.72 7.53 -11.26
N TYR A 205 15.78 6.60 -11.47
CA TYR A 205 15.82 5.23 -10.95
C TYR A 205 16.05 4.23 -12.09
N THR A 206 17.25 4.29 -12.68
CA THR A 206 17.64 3.54 -13.90
C THR A 206 18.07 2.10 -13.64
N ALA A 207 18.32 1.73 -12.38
CA ALA A 207 18.60 0.35 -12.01
C ALA A 207 17.37 -0.54 -12.27
N ARG A 208 17.60 -1.84 -12.51
CA ARG A 208 16.53 -2.81 -12.69
C ARG A 208 15.68 -2.89 -11.42
N TRP A 209 14.35 -2.79 -11.57
CA TRP A 209 13.42 -2.93 -10.45
C TRP A 209 13.20 -4.41 -10.11
N PRO A 210 13.05 -4.74 -8.82
CA PRO A 210 12.81 -6.11 -8.39
C PRO A 210 11.44 -6.58 -8.90
N ARG A 211 11.35 -7.87 -9.26
CA ARG A 211 10.09 -8.47 -9.70
C ARG A 211 9.45 -9.30 -8.60
N VAL A 212 8.12 -9.38 -8.60
CA VAL A 212 7.35 -10.19 -7.65
C VAL A 212 7.84 -11.64 -7.62
N ASP A 213 8.09 -12.22 -8.81
CA ASP A 213 8.53 -13.62 -8.95
C ASP A 213 9.95 -13.89 -8.42
N GLU A 214 10.72 -12.84 -8.10
CA GLU A 214 12.03 -12.93 -7.46
C GLU A 214 11.93 -12.75 -5.95
N ILE A 215 11.01 -11.90 -5.50
CA ILE A 215 10.82 -11.55 -4.09
C ILE A 215 10.06 -12.65 -3.34
N LEU A 216 9.12 -13.33 -4.00
CA LEU A 216 8.29 -14.38 -3.40
C LEU A 216 8.86 -15.81 -3.54
N ARG A 217 10.12 -15.94 -3.97
CA ARG A 217 10.78 -17.26 -4.09
C ARG A 217 11.07 -17.90 -2.74
#